data_AF-A0A845CKD1-F1
#
_entry.id   AF-A0A845CKD1-F1
#
_cell.length_a   1.000
_cell.length_b   1.000
_cell.length_c   1.000
_cell.angle_alpha   90.00
_cell.angle_beta   90.00
_cell.angle_gamma   90.00
#
_symmetry.space_group_name_H-M   'P 1'
#
loop_
_entity.id
_entity.type
_entity.pdbx_description
1 polymer ?
#
loop_
_entity_poly.entity_id
_entity_poly.type
_entity_poly.pdbx_seq_one_letter_code
_entity_poly.pdbx_strand_id
1 'polypeptide(L)'
;MGANDFLNITDRISVLPVIHGSGDFAVEVRDRILKLEPDCVAIPLPPSFQDEVEAGVDGLPFVSIVSVNEDEPSYLRDDEALFDETWEQEKRPEDGLDAEDELPTDETNLSSYNYVPIDPCQPVISALRVAMGEGIPRVFIDLEVERFQQDFHTLPDPYALKKVPMEAFAASLLTAAPKPSASSQRAARIRWMADALLELEARYKRIVFVCSAMDWPWIRLDCREGPSGEEKLFEVHSGASLNPPRRYGVSEDTLAFLLGEFPYLTYLYEKKREEFMGDSNLSIDGVKELLLEARASWLKEHRPAQNWVTPQRLQIFLQYVRNLTLQRRRLTPDLFTLVLAAKQIAGDAFALAILEVAREYPYQREAPEFDEDDFVQVGVDRAVFPDGDVGALKSRLGGSAVVWKRVSLKPKPTPFEKRDWAQRWNPFGMCSWPPEDDAIESFHTHVREQAKALLGEDLARTEKFTTSIKDGLDIRETLRNWHTGDLYVKETPPARGNLEVVVFLFDTPADPGKYSWRTMSV
;
A
#
# COMPACT_ATOMS: atom_id res chain seq x y z
N MET A 1 -27.86 27.19 -7.06
CA MET A 1 -26.88 26.22 -7.58
C MET A 1 -27.06 24.94 -6.80
N GLY A 2 -27.51 23.87 -7.46
CA GLY A 2 -27.50 22.56 -6.83
C GLY A 2 -26.06 22.13 -6.57
N ALA A 3 -25.84 21.16 -5.68
CA ALA A 3 -24.49 20.61 -5.46
C ALA A 3 -23.82 20.12 -6.76
N ASN A 4 -24.59 19.79 -7.80
CA ASN A 4 -24.12 19.38 -9.13
C ASN A 4 -23.35 20.45 -9.93
N ASP A 5 -23.47 21.75 -9.62
CA ASP A 5 -22.81 22.80 -10.43
C ASP A 5 -21.37 23.10 -9.96
N PHE A 6 -20.95 22.58 -8.81
CA PHE A 6 -19.67 22.98 -8.20
C PHE A 6 -18.48 22.57 -9.06
N LEU A 7 -18.52 21.36 -9.61
CA LEU A 7 -17.49 20.77 -10.48
C LEU A 7 -17.74 21.05 -11.96
N ASN A 8 -18.59 22.01 -12.30
CA ASN A 8 -18.74 22.47 -13.68
C ASN A 8 -17.83 23.68 -13.92
N ILE A 9 -17.01 23.58 -14.96
CA ILE A 9 -16.21 24.71 -15.48
C ILE A 9 -17.16 25.64 -16.25
N THR A 10 -17.93 25.07 -17.18
CA THR A 10 -19.00 25.70 -17.96
C THR A 10 -20.27 24.84 -17.91
N ASP A 11 -21.34 25.25 -18.61
CA ASP A 11 -22.57 24.45 -18.72
C ASP A 11 -22.37 23.13 -19.50
N ARG A 12 -21.26 22.99 -20.24
CA ARG A 12 -20.94 21.81 -21.06
C ARG A 12 -19.74 21.01 -20.55
N ILE A 13 -18.92 21.59 -19.67
CA ILE A 13 -17.69 20.97 -19.19
C ILE A 13 -17.82 20.67 -17.69
N SER A 14 -17.85 19.39 -17.34
CA SER A 14 -17.75 18.89 -15.98
C SER A 14 -16.33 18.37 -15.72
N VAL A 15 -15.77 18.66 -14.55
CA VAL A 15 -14.45 18.17 -14.14
C VAL A 15 -14.56 17.07 -13.08
N LEU A 16 -13.71 16.06 -13.19
CA LEU A 16 -13.50 15.01 -12.19
C LEU A 16 -12.11 15.22 -11.57
N PRO A 17 -12.01 15.91 -10.42
CA PRO A 17 -10.75 16.11 -9.73
C PRO A 17 -10.34 14.83 -9.00
N VAL A 18 -9.17 14.28 -9.35
CA VAL A 18 -8.70 12.97 -8.86
C VAL A 18 -7.39 13.04 -8.10
N ILE A 19 -7.19 12.09 -7.19
CA ILE A 19 -5.86 11.71 -6.71
C ILE A 19 -5.40 10.51 -7.55
N HIS A 20 -4.28 10.67 -8.26
CA HIS A 20 -3.71 9.61 -9.08
C HIS A 20 -3.23 8.42 -8.25
N GLY A 21 -3.20 7.23 -8.86
CA GLY A 21 -2.75 5.99 -8.22
C GLY A 21 -3.66 5.52 -7.08
N SER A 22 -4.97 5.67 -7.22
CA SER A 22 -5.94 5.28 -6.19
C SER A 22 -7.12 4.53 -6.76
N GLY A 23 -7.31 3.30 -6.27
CA GLY A 23 -8.45 2.47 -6.67
C GLY A 23 -9.81 3.10 -6.31
N ASP A 24 -9.87 3.83 -5.20
CA ASP A 24 -11.09 4.52 -4.78
C ASP A 24 -11.51 5.63 -5.75
N PHE A 25 -10.55 6.40 -6.29
CA PHE A 25 -10.84 7.38 -7.35
C PHE A 25 -11.08 6.70 -8.70
N ALA A 26 -10.44 5.57 -9.01
CA ALA A 26 -10.67 4.85 -10.26
C ALA A 26 -12.12 4.35 -10.36
N VAL A 27 -12.68 3.86 -9.24
CA VAL A 27 -14.09 3.47 -9.11
C VAL A 27 -15.01 4.69 -9.24
N GLU A 28 -14.75 5.78 -8.50
CA GLU A 28 -15.59 6.98 -8.55
C GLU A 28 -15.61 7.61 -9.96
N VAL A 29 -14.48 7.65 -10.66
CA VAL A 29 -14.40 8.16 -12.03
C VAL A 29 -15.24 7.32 -13.00
N ARG A 30 -15.13 6.00 -12.93
CA ARG A 30 -15.98 5.10 -13.74
C ARG A 30 -17.45 5.41 -13.51
N ASP A 31 -17.86 5.39 -12.25
CA ASP A 31 -19.27 5.55 -11.87
C ASP A 31 -19.81 6.93 -12.28
N ARG A 32 -18.98 7.97 -12.19
CA ARG A 32 -19.32 9.34 -12.62
C ARG A 32 -19.42 9.47 -14.14
N ILE A 33 -18.50 8.87 -14.90
CA ILE A 33 -18.56 8.90 -16.38
C ILE A 33 -19.84 8.21 -16.86
N LEU A 34 -20.14 7.01 -16.33
CA LEU A 34 -21.37 6.27 -16.66
C LEU A 34 -22.63 7.06 -16.28
N LYS A 35 -22.61 7.81 -15.18
CA LYS A 35 -23.74 8.63 -14.73
C LYS A 35 -23.92 9.92 -15.54
N LEU A 36 -22.83 10.55 -15.97
CA LEU A 36 -22.85 11.82 -16.69
C LEU A 36 -23.15 11.64 -18.19
N GLU A 37 -22.91 10.44 -18.73
CA GLU A 37 -23.09 10.09 -20.14
C GLU A 37 -22.45 11.13 -21.10
N PRO A 38 -21.14 11.43 -20.96
CA PRO A 38 -20.50 12.43 -21.78
C PRO A 38 -20.49 12.03 -23.26
N ASP A 39 -20.46 13.03 -24.15
CA ASP A 39 -20.17 12.83 -25.58
C ASP A 39 -18.68 13.03 -25.92
N CYS A 40 -17.87 13.41 -24.93
CA CYS A 40 -16.41 13.45 -25.01
C CYS A 40 -15.78 13.33 -23.61
N VAL A 41 -14.68 12.56 -23.50
CA VAL A 41 -13.82 12.54 -22.31
C VAL A 41 -12.49 13.20 -22.64
N ALA A 42 -12.16 14.27 -21.93
CA ALA A 42 -10.87 14.94 -22.04
C ALA A 42 -9.87 14.35 -21.04
N ILE A 43 -8.65 14.09 -21.52
CA ILE A 43 -7.60 13.35 -20.82
C ILE A 43 -6.37 14.25 -20.60
N PRO A 44 -5.79 14.30 -19.39
CA PRO A 44 -4.71 15.21 -19.03
C PRO A 44 -3.34 14.62 -19.44
N LEU A 45 -3.26 14.13 -20.68
CA LEU A 45 -2.05 13.58 -21.28
C LEU A 45 -1.85 14.21 -22.67
N PRO A 46 -0.60 14.34 -23.15
CA PRO A 46 -0.35 14.91 -24.46
C PRO A 46 -0.84 13.99 -25.59
N PRO A 47 -1.22 14.54 -26.76
CA PRO A 47 -1.69 13.74 -27.89
C PRO A 47 -0.73 12.64 -28.36
N SER A 48 0.59 12.81 -28.22
CA SER A 48 1.55 11.77 -28.62
C SER A 48 1.38 10.46 -27.86
N PHE A 49 0.88 10.51 -26.63
CA PHE A 49 0.69 9.33 -25.78
C PHE A 49 -0.56 8.53 -26.15
N GLN A 50 -1.45 9.06 -27.00
CA GLN A 50 -2.78 8.50 -27.21
C GLN A 50 -2.72 7.04 -27.67
N ASP A 51 -2.03 6.76 -28.77
CA ASP A 51 -2.05 5.44 -29.40
C ASP A 51 -1.48 4.35 -28.46
N GLU A 52 -0.31 4.61 -27.86
CA GLU A 52 0.36 3.66 -26.97
C GLU A 52 -0.37 3.48 -25.63
N VAL A 53 -0.98 4.53 -25.09
CA VAL A 53 -1.76 4.44 -23.84
C VAL A 53 -3.07 3.70 -24.10
N GLU A 54 -3.79 3.99 -25.19
CA GLU A 54 -5.01 3.26 -25.55
C GLU A 54 -4.69 1.77 -25.82
N ALA A 55 -3.60 1.47 -26.52
CA ALA A 55 -3.13 0.09 -26.68
C ALA A 55 -2.79 -0.59 -25.34
N GLY A 56 -2.19 0.15 -24.40
CA GLY A 56 -1.98 -0.33 -23.03
C GLY A 56 -3.29 -0.63 -22.29
N VAL A 57 -4.28 0.26 -22.43
CA VAL A 57 -5.61 0.09 -21.81
C VAL A 57 -6.34 -1.13 -22.35
N ASP A 58 -6.24 -1.41 -23.66
CA ASP A 58 -6.79 -2.62 -24.28
C ASP A 58 -6.13 -3.90 -23.77
N GLY A 59 -4.84 -3.85 -23.42
CA GLY A 59 -4.08 -4.97 -22.85
C GLY A 59 -4.36 -5.27 -21.37
N LEU A 60 -5.19 -4.46 -20.69
CA LEU A 60 -5.56 -4.73 -19.29
C LEU A 60 -6.31 -6.07 -19.15
N PRO A 61 -6.04 -6.87 -18.08
CA PRO A 61 -5.42 -6.49 -16.81
C PRO A 61 -3.88 -6.58 -16.76
N PHE A 62 -3.19 -6.89 -17.87
CA PHE A 62 -1.72 -6.90 -17.85
C PHE A 62 -1.16 -5.49 -17.65
N VAL A 63 -0.27 -5.31 -16.67
CA VAL A 63 0.27 -3.99 -16.33
C VAL A 63 1.43 -3.66 -17.26
N SER A 64 1.35 -2.49 -17.90
CA SER A 64 2.37 -1.96 -18.81
C SER A 64 2.73 -0.52 -18.46
N ILE A 65 3.76 0.00 -19.10
CA ILE A 65 4.24 1.37 -18.97
C ILE A 65 4.43 1.98 -20.36
N VAL A 66 3.94 3.20 -20.57
CA VAL A 66 4.24 3.97 -21.77
C VAL A 66 5.26 5.03 -21.41
N SER A 67 6.46 4.96 -21.99
CA SER A 67 7.57 5.84 -21.64
C SER A 67 8.17 6.55 -22.85
N VAL A 68 8.75 7.72 -22.58
CA VAL A 68 9.44 8.57 -23.54
C VAL A 68 10.82 8.88 -22.98
N ASN A 69 11.86 8.67 -23.81
CA ASN A 69 13.21 9.14 -23.53
C ASN A 69 13.30 10.65 -23.82
N GLU A 70 13.73 11.44 -22.84
CA GLU A 70 13.82 12.91 -22.90
C GLU A 70 15.20 13.42 -23.35
N ASP A 71 16.16 12.53 -23.55
CA ASP A 71 17.49 12.88 -24.04
C ASP A 71 17.50 13.03 -25.56
N GLU A 72 18.50 13.76 -26.05
CA GLU A 72 18.69 13.90 -27.49
C GLU A 72 18.91 12.53 -28.14
N PRO A 73 18.22 12.25 -29.25
CA PRO A 73 18.40 11.02 -29.99
C PRO A 73 19.86 10.80 -30.35
N SER A 74 20.32 9.55 -30.25
CA SER A 74 21.72 9.19 -30.50
C SER A 74 22.26 9.66 -31.86
N TYR A 75 21.43 9.73 -32.89
CA TYR A 75 21.82 10.19 -34.23
C TYR A 75 22.10 11.71 -34.35
N LEU A 76 21.77 12.51 -33.33
CA LEU A 76 22.16 13.93 -33.26
C LEU A 76 23.46 14.12 -32.46
N ARG A 77 23.86 13.14 -31.62
CA ARG A 77 25.11 13.20 -30.84
C ARG A 77 26.36 12.96 -31.69
N ASP A 78 26.23 12.24 -32.80
CA ASP A 78 27.37 11.83 -33.64
C ASP A 78 28.03 12.99 -34.42
N ASP A 79 27.40 14.17 -34.53
CA ASP A 79 27.96 15.32 -35.24
C ASP A 79 28.91 16.19 -34.37
N GLU A 80 28.81 16.13 -33.03
CA GLU A 80 29.68 16.92 -32.13
C GLU A 80 31.00 16.20 -31.78
N ALA A 81 31.06 14.88 -31.88
CA ALA A 81 32.25 14.08 -31.52
C ALA A 81 33.44 14.22 -32.50
N LEU A 82 33.26 14.92 -33.63
CA LEU A 82 34.32 15.16 -34.62
C LEU A 82 35.17 16.42 -34.35
N PHE A 83 34.86 17.20 -33.33
CA PHE A 83 35.51 18.50 -33.08
C PHE A 83 36.38 18.61 -31.83
N ASP A 84 36.53 17.56 -31.01
CA ASP A 84 37.25 17.65 -29.72
C ASP A 84 38.46 16.69 -29.59
N GLU A 85 39.15 16.41 -30.70
CA GLU A 85 40.47 15.75 -30.68
C GLU A 85 41.61 16.77 -30.81
N THR A 86 41.66 17.83 -30.00
CA THR A 86 42.86 18.66 -29.92
C THR A 86 43.09 19.27 -28.53
N TRP A 87 44.10 18.72 -27.82
CA TRP A 87 44.80 19.25 -26.62
C TRP A 87 43.98 19.20 -25.31
N GLU A 88 44.41 18.59 -24.21
CA GLU A 88 45.72 18.71 -23.57
C GLU A 88 46.11 17.44 -22.80
N GLN A 89 47.31 16.94 -23.10
CA GLN A 89 48.09 16.12 -22.19
C GLN A 89 48.61 17.03 -21.07
N GLU A 90 48.23 16.81 -19.80
CA GLU A 90 49.10 17.24 -18.69
C GLU A 90 48.94 16.40 -17.40
N LYS A 91 50.04 15.69 -17.09
CA LYS A 91 50.65 15.42 -15.77
C LYS A 91 49.81 14.81 -14.63
N ARG A 92 50.11 13.54 -14.36
CA ARG A 92 49.83 12.83 -13.11
C ARG A 92 51.01 13.00 -12.14
N PRO A 93 50.83 13.43 -10.88
CA PRO A 93 51.78 13.14 -9.81
C PRO A 93 51.41 11.82 -9.14
N GLU A 94 52.44 11.00 -8.90
CA GLU A 94 52.40 9.89 -7.96
C GLU A 94 52.34 10.46 -6.54
N ASP A 95 51.36 10.03 -5.74
CA ASP A 95 51.49 9.81 -4.30
C ASP A 95 50.25 9.07 -3.79
N GLY A 96 50.48 7.92 -3.15
CA GLY A 96 49.44 7.05 -2.62
C GLY A 96 48.88 7.53 -1.29
N LEU A 97 47.66 7.09 -0.98
CA LEU A 97 47.13 6.74 0.35
C LEU A 97 45.66 6.26 0.19
N ASP A 98 45.40 5.06 0.70
CA ASP A 98 44.14 4.49 1.18
C ASP A 98 42.84 4.77 0.39
N ALA A 99 42.54 3.88 -0.57
CA ALA A 99 41.19 3.74 -1.12
C ALA A 99 40.35 2.86 -0.18
N GLU A 100 39.63 3.49 0.75
CA GLU A 100 38.35 2.95 1.20
C GLU A 100 37.39 3.02 0.01
N ASP A 101 36.70 1.92 -0.29
CA ASP A 101 35.73 1.79 -1.37
C ASP A 101 34.58 2.81 -1.22
N GLU A 102 34.79 4.04 -1.71
CA GLU A 102 33.70 4.96 -2.05
C GLU A 102 32.99 4.39 -3.28
N LEU A 103 31.78 3.85 -3.06
CA LEU A 103 30.82 3.54 -4.11
C LEU A 103 30.69 4.75 -5.05
N PRO A 104 30.81 4.59 -6.39
CA PRO A 104 30.66 5.70 -7.31
C PRO A 104 29.22 6.21 -7.24
N THR A 105 29.03 7.42 -6.70
CA THR A 105 27.76 8.16 -6.80
C THR A 105 27.68 8.82 -8.18
N ASP A 106 27.51 8.00 -9.22
CA ASP A 106 27.21 8.43 -10.60
C ASP A 106 25.72 8.80 -10.74
N GLU A 107 25.21 9.75 -9.95
CA GLU A 107 23.84 10.27 -10.13
C GLU A 107 23.72 11.27 -11.28
N THR A 108 24.83 11.69 -11.90
CA THR A 108 24.88 12.82 -12.85
C THR A 108 24.80 12.46 -14.33
N ASN A 109 24.78 11.18 -14.72
CA ASN A 109 24.78 10.74 -16.13
C ASN A 109 23.64 9.77 -16.52
N LEU A 110 22.61 9.62 -15.69
CA LEU A 110 21.48 8.76 -16.04
C LEU A 110 20.60 9.41 -17.11
N SER A 111 20.19 8.61 -18.09
CA SER A 111 19.22 9.03 -19.10
C SER A 111 17.91 9.46 -18.44
N SER A 112 17.19 10.43 -19.00
CA SER A 112 15.95 10.93 -18.40
C SER A 112 14.72 10.44 -19.15
N TYR A 113 13.74 9.90 -18.42
CA TYR A 113 12.51 9.37 -18.99
C TYR A 113 11.28 9.93 -18.26
N ASN A 114 10.21 10.16 -19.00
CA ASN A 114 8.88 10.33 -18.42
C ASN A 114 7.95 9.21 -18.87
N TYR A 115 6.93 8.92 -18.06
CA TYR A 115 6.05 7.79 -18.32
C TYR A 115 4.61 7.99 -17.84
N VAL A 116 3.72 7.17 -18.41
CA VAL A 116 2.33 6.98 -18.00
C VAL A 116 2.18 5.52 -17.53
N PRO A 117 1.82 5.28 -16.25
CA PRO A 117 1.55 3.93 -15.77
C PRO A 117 0.19 3.44 -16.30
N ILE A 118 0.16 2.26 -16.90
CA ILE A 118 -1.08 1.56 -17.26
C ILE A 118 -1.51 0.70 -16.06
N ASP A 119 -1.95 1.38 -15.00
CA ASP A 119 -2.40 0.79 -13.74
C ASP A 119 -3.95 0.72 -13.71
N PRO A 120 -4.56 -0.46 -13.49
CA PRO A 120 -6.01 -0.59 -13.33
C PRO A 120 -6.64 0.33 -12.27
N CYS A 121 -5.88 0.66 -11.22
CA CYS A 121 -6.29 1.55 -10.13
C CYS A 121 -5.93 3.02 -10.38
N GLN A 122 -5.45 3.39 -11.57
CA GLN A 122 -5.20 4.78 -11.94
C GLN A 122 -6.49 5.42 -12.48
N PRO A 123 -6.99 6.53 -11.88
CA PRO A 123 -8.25 7.13 -12.32
C PRO A 123 -8.30 7.59 -13.78
N VAL A 124 -7.19 8.09 -14.34
CA VAL A 124 -7.13 8.46 -15.76
C VAL A 124 -7.22 7.23 -16.67
N ILE A 125 -6.57 6.12 -16.29
CA ILE A 125 -6.65 4.85 -17.01
C ILE A 125 -8.06 4.25 -16.91
N SER A 126 -8.69 4.34 -15.74
CA SER A 126 -10.10 3.97 -15.55
C SER A 126 -11.03 4.79 -16.45
N ALA A 127 -10.80 6.10 -16.57
CA ALA A 127 -11.56 6.97 -17.46
C ALA A 127 -11.44 6.55 -18.93
N LEU A 128 -10.21 6.30 -19.39
CA LEU A 128 -9.93 5.80 -20.74
C LEU A 128 -10.62 4.46 -20.98
N ARG A 129 -10.48 3.50 -20.07
CA ARG A 129 -11.07 2.16 -20.19
C ARG A 129 -12.59 2.22 -20.32
N VAL A 130 -13.25 3.07 -19.54
CA VAL A 130 -14.72 3.25 -19.62
C VAL A 130 -15.11 3.95 -20.92
N ALA A 131 -14.39 5.01 -21.30
CA ALA A 131 -14.66 5.74 -22.53
C ALA A 131 -14.44 4.87 -23.79
N MET A 132 -13.45 3.98 -23.78
CA MET A 132 -13.21 3.01 -24.85
C MET A 132 -14.31 1.95 -24.90
N GLY A 133 -14.67 1.36 -23.74
CA GLY A 133 -15.73 0.35 -23.65
C GLY A 133 -17.11 0.86 -24.07
N GLU A 134 -17.43 2.12 -23.77
CA GLU A 134 -18.69 2.77 -24.15
C GLU A 134 -18.63 3.48 -25.54
N GLY A 135 -17.48 3.44 -26.21
CA GLY A 135 -17.29 4.11 -27.51
C GLY A 135 -17.34 5.64 -27.46
N ILE A 136 -17.14 6.25 -26.28
CA ILE A 136 -17.17 7.70 -26.06
C ILE A 136 -15.88 8.34 -26.57
N PRO A 137 -15.91 9.32 -27.50
CA PRO A 137 -14.72 10.02 -27.98
C PRO A 137 -13.79 10.48 -26.85
N ARG A 138 -12.49 10.22 -27.01
CA ARG A 138 -11.44 10.61 -26.08
C ARG A 138 -10.57 11.67 -26.74
N VAL A 139 -10.20 12.73 -26.02
CA VAL A 139 -9.28 13.76 -26.51
C VAL A 139 -8.20 14.01 -25.47
N PHE A 140 -6.95 13.84 -25.89
CA PHE A 140 -5.75 14.13 -25.13
C PHE A 140 -5.45 15.62 -25.27
N ILE A 141 -5.45 16.35 -24.16
CA ILE A 141 -5.47 17.83 -24.18
C ILE A 141 -4.32 18.49 -23.42
N ASP A 142 -3.33 17.73 -22.97
CA ASP A 142 -2.18 18.30 -22.25
C ASP A 142 -1.09 18.78 -23.21
N LEU A 143 -0.20 19.63 -22.70
CA LEU A 143 0.87 20.26 -23.46
C LEU A 143 2.04 19.28 -23.66
N GLU A 144 2.54 19.22 -24.89
CA GLU A 144 3.82 18.57 -25.20
C GLU A 144 5.00 19.35 -24.64
N VAL A 145 5.92 18.62 -24.01
CA VAL A 145 7.11 19.20 -23.37
C VAL A 145 8.30 18.29 -23.62
N GLU A 146 9.45 18.89 -23.93
CA GLU A 146 10.70 18.16 -24.18
C GLU A 146 11.16 17.39 -22.94
N ARG A 147 11.21 18.07 -21.78
CA ARG A 147 11.58 17.49 -20.49
C ARG A 147 10.45 17.70 -19.49
N PHE A 148 9.84 16.61 -19.04
CA PHE A 148 8.73 16.68 -18.09
C PHE A 148 9.23 17.06 -16.69
N GLN A 149 8.50 17.94 -16.02
CA GLN A 149 8.71 18.32 -14.63
C GLN A 149 7.59 17.74 -13.78
N GLN A 150 7.94 16.86 -12.84
CA GLN A 150 7.00 16.24 -11.93
C GLN A 150 6.75 17.14 -10.71
N ASP A 151 5.49 17.36 -10.39
CA ASP A 151 5.06 18.05 -9.17
C ASP A 151 4.68 17.05 -8.08
N PHE A 152 5.04 17.37 -6.83
CA PHE A 152 4.69 16.56 -5.67
C PHE A 152 3.75 17.31 -4.75
N HIS A 153 2.67 16.65 -4.34
CA HIS A 153 1.70 17.20 -3.41
C HIS A 153 1.44 16.24 -2.25
N THR A 154 1.24 16.82 -1.06
CA THR A 154 0.70 16.06 0.08
C THR A 154 -0.82 16.10 -0.03
N LEU A 155 -1.41 14.97 -0.37
CA LEU A 155 -2.85 14.84 -0.60
C LEU A 155 -3.51 14.06 0.55
N PRO A 156 -4.80 14.29 0.82
CA PRO A 156 -5.54 13.52 1.80
C PRO A 156 -5.74 12.08 1.33
N ASP A 157 -6.09 11.21 2.27
CA ASP A 157 -6.34 9.79 2.01
C ASP A 157 -7.58 9.61 1.09
N PRO A 158 -7.44 8.93 -0.07
CA PRO A 158 -8.54 8.72 -1.01
C PRO A 158 -9.77 8.04 -0.41
N TYR A 159 -9.62 7.26 0.65
CA TYR A 159 -10.73 6.62 1.34
C TYR A 159 -11.77 7.61 1.88
N ALA A 160 -11.41 8.90 2.01
CA ALA A 160 -12.35 9.95 2.37
C ALA A 160 -13.58 10.01 1.43
N LEU A 161 -13.45 9.61 0.15
CA LEU A 161 -14.56 9.55 -0.81
C LEU A 161 -15.71 8.63 -0.37
N LYS A 162 -15.43 7.63 0.48
CA LYS A 162 -16.49 6.74 1.01
C LYS A 162 -17.41 7.42 2.02
N LYS A 163 -17.00 8.58 2.54
CA LYS A 163 -17.73 9.33 3.58
C LYS A 163 -18.12 10.73 3.14
N VAL A 164 -17.43 11.27 2.13
CA VAL A 164 -17.58 12.65 1.67
C VAL A 164 -17.78 12.63 0.15
N PRO A 165 -18.80 13.33 -0.40
CA PRO A 165 -18.98 13.39 -1.84
C PRO A 165 -17.80 14.12 -2.50
N MET A 166 -17.50 13.76 -3.76
CA MET A 166 -16.37 14.31 -4.53
C MET A 166 -16.36 15.85 -4.55
N GLU A 167 -17.53 16.48 -4.62
CA GLU A 167 -17.68 17.94 -4.60
C GLU A 167 -17.16 18.55 -3.29
N ALA A 168 -17.53 17.96 -2.14
CA ALA A 168 -17.08 18.41 -0.83
C ALA A 168 -15.61 18.08 -0.59
N PHE A 169 -15.14 16.94 -1.10
CA PHE A 169 -13.72 16.57 -1.09
C PHE A 169 -12.88 17.60 -1.86
N ALA A 170 -13.24 17.89 -3.10
CA ALA A 170 -12.56 18.87 -3.95
C ALA A 170 -12.62 20.28 -3.34
N ALA A 171 -13.76 20.69 -2.77
CA ALA A 171 -13.89 21.97 -2.08
C ALA A 171 -12.93 22.09 -0.88
N SER A 172 -12.70 21.01 -0.14
CA SER A 172 -11.78 21.01 1.00
C SER A 172 -10.31 21.20 0.60
N LEU A 173 -9.96 20.85 -0.65
CA LEU A 173 -8.61 21.00 -1.19
C LEU A 173 -8.31 22.41 -1.71
N LEU A 174 -9.33 23.24 -1.96
CA LEU A 174 -9.14 24.59 -2.52
C LEU A 174 -8.19 25.46 -1.71
N THR A 175 -8.25 25.38 -0.38
CA THR A 175 -7.36 26.16 0.51
C THR A 175 -5.93 25.62 0.54
N ALA A 176 -5.73 24.37 0.15
CA ALA A 176 -4.43 23.70 0.15
C ALA A 176 -3.78 23.66 -1.26
N ALA A 177 -4.54 23.92 -2.33
CA ALA A 177 -4.06 23.95 -3.70
C ALA A 177 -3.14 25.17 -3.93
N PRO A 178 -1.82 24.99 -4.11
CA PRO A 178 -0.92 26.11 -4.31
C PRO A 178 -1.10 26.66 -5.72
N LYS A 179 -1.12 28.00 -5.84
CA LYS A 179 -1.11 28.68 -7.14
C LYS A 179 0.14 28.30 -7.91
N PRO A 180 0.03 27.81 -9.16
CA PRO A 180 1.21 27.52 -9.96
C PRO A 180 1.97 28.83 -10.23
N SER A 181 3.30 28.77 -10.17
CA SER A 181 4.13 29.93 -10.50
C SER A 181 4.01 30.24 -11.98
N ALA A 182 3.88 31.52 -12.34
CA ALA A 182 3.54 31.93 -13.71
C ALA A 182 4.55 31.46 -14.79
N SER A 183 5.79 31.18 -14.39
CA SER A 183 6.87 30.69 -15.25
C SER A 183 7.14 29.19 -15.09
N SER A 184 6.26 28.42 -14.45
CA SER A 184 6.41 26.96 -14.33
C SER A 184 5.83 26.23 -15.54
N GLN A 185 6.38 25.05 -15.82
CA GLN A 185 5.78 24.11 -16.79
C GLN A 185 4.33 23.77 -16.41
N ARG A 186 4.04 23.60 -15.11
CA ARG A 186 2.68 23.36 -14.59
C ARG A 186 1.69 24.46 -15.00
N ALA A 187 2.07 25.74 -14.88
CA ALA A 187 1.22 26.84 -15.32
C ALA A 187 0.97 26.83 -16.83
N ALA A 188 1.99 26.53 -17.63
CA ALA A 188 1.85 26.43 -19.08
C ALA A 188 0.90 25.28 -19.49
N ARG A 189 1.05 24.09 -18.87
CA ARG A 189 0.15 22.94 -19.06
C ARG A 189 -1.29 23.25 -18.69
N ILE A 190 -1.51 23.91 -17.55
CA ILE A 190 -2.85 24.33 -17.09
C ILE A 190 -3.53 25.24 -18.10
N ARG A 191 -2.82 26.27 -18.60
CA ARG A 191 -3.35 27.19 -19.62
C ARG A 191 -3.68 26.47 -20.92
N TRP A 192 -2.77 25.62 -21.39
CA TRP A 192 -2.97 24.83 -22.59
C TRP A 192 -4.21 23.92 -22.48
N MET A 193 -4.34 23.18 -21.38
CA MET A 193 -5.53 22.35 -21.14
C MET A 193 -6.81 23.19 -21.07
N ALA A 194 -6.75 24.38 -20.45
CA ALA A 194 -7.89 25.29 -20.38
C ALA A 194 -8.34 25.77 -21.78
N ASP A 195 -7.41 26.16 -22.63
CA ASP A 195 -7.69 26.59 -24.01
C ASP A 195 -8.24 25.42 -24.84
N ALA A 196 -7.62 24.24 -24.75
CA ALA A 196 -8.08 23.03 -25.43
C ALA A 196 -9.51 22.62 -25.01
N LEU A 197 -9.86 22.77 -23.73
CA LEU A 197 -11.23 22.51 -23.24
C LEU A 197 -12.25 23.47 -23.86
N LEU A 198 -11.92 24.75 -23.99
CA LEU A 198 -12.79 25.75 -24.64
C LEU A 198 -12.97 25.45 -26.14
N GLU A 199 -11.92 24.96 -26.82
CA GLU A 199 -12.05 24.49 -28.21
C GLU A 199 -12.96 23.25 -28.33
N LEU A 200 -12.87 22.33 -27.37
CA LEU A 200 -13.74 21.16 -27.33
C LEU A 200 -15.20 21.52 -27.10
N GLU A 201 -15.48 22.56 -26.31
CA GLU A 201 -16.84 23.06 -26.06
C GLU A 201 -17.57 23.49 -27.35
N ALA A 202 -16.81 23.91 -28.38
CA ALA A 202 -17.36 24.21 -29.70
C ALA A 202 -17.82 22.96 -30.48
N ARG A 203 -17.26 21.78 -30.18
CA ARG A 203 -17.50 20.52 -30.90
C ARG A 203 -18.45 19.57 -30.17
N TYR A 204 -18.41 19.57 -28.84
CA TYR A 204 -19.10 18.62 -27.98
C TYR A 204 -20.10 19.33 -27.05
N LYS A 205 -21.10 18.61 -26.54
CA LYS A 205 -22.16 19.17 -25.69
C LYS A 205 -22.02 18.79 -24.21
N ARG A 206 -21.40 17.66 -23.91
CA ARG A 206 -21.23 17.10 -22.57
C ARG A 206 -19.83 16.52 -22.43
N ILE A 207 -18.89 17.37 -22.03
CA ILE A 207 -17.49 17.03 -21.87
C ILE A 207 -17.24 16.69 -20.41
N VAL A 208 -16.61 15.54 -20.17
CA VAL A 208 -16.05 15.20 -18.86
C VAL A 208 -14.53 15.29 -18.94
N PHE A 209 -13.92 16.11 -18.10
CA PHE A 209 -12.48 16.26 -18.01
C PHE A 209 -11.97 15.63 -16.71
N VAL A 210 -11.02 14.69 -16.82
CA VAL A 210 -10.39 14.08 -15.64
C VAL A 210 -9.05 14.77 -15.41
N CYS A 211 -8.81 15.28 -14.20
CA CYS A 211 -7.55 15.96 -13.91
C CYS A 211 -7.15 15.88 -12.45
N SER A 212 -5.90 16.20 -12.15
CA SER A 212 -5.40 16.29 -10.77
C SER A 212 -6.30 17.20 -9.92
N ALA A 213 -6.60 16.75 -8.70
CA ALA A 213 -7.36 17.51 -7.71
C ALA A 213 -6.66 18.83 -7.30
N MET A 214 -5.38 19.00 -7.64
CA MET A 214 -4.63 20.23 -7.37
C MET A 214 -4.66 21.23 -8.53
N ASP A 215 -5.00 20.77 -9.74
CA ASP A 215 -4.96 21.58 -10.96
C ASP A 215 -6.33 22.11 -11.38
N TRP A 216 -7.41 21.35 -11.09
CA TRP A 216 -8.77 21.72 -11.47
C TRP A 216 -9.21 23.16 -11.11
N PRO A 217 -8.82 23.76 -9.95
CA PRO A 217 -9.25 25.11 -9.61
C PRO A 217 -8.62 26.16 -10.52
N TRP A 218 -7.38 25.90 -10.95
CA TRP A 218 -6.59 26.79 -11.80
C TRP A 218 -7.02 26.67 -13.25
N ILE A 219 -7.29 25.45 -13.73
CA ILE A 219 -7.87 25.22 -15.06
C ILE A 219 -9.22 25.92 -15.16
N ARG A 220 -10.06 25.80 -14.12
CA ARG A 220 -11.34 26.52 -14.05
C ARG A 220 -11.17 28.04 -14.07
N LEU A 221 -10.14 28.56 -13.40
CA LEU A 221 -9.87 30.00 -13.39
C LEU A 221 -9.46 30.48 -14.78
N ASP A 222 -8.53 29.78 -15.44
CA ASP A 222 -8.02 30.14 -16.76
C ASP A 222 -9.12 30.03 -17.84
N CYS A 223 -9.98 29.01 -17.79
CA CYS A 223 -11.15 28.93 -18.68
C CYS A 223 -12.13 30.12 -18.51
N ARG A 224 -12.17 30.76 -17.33
CA ARG A 224 -13.08 31.89 -17.03
C ARG A 224 -12.49 33.24 -17.37
N GLU A 225 -11.19 33.42 -17.10
CA GLU A 225 -10.49 34.66 -17.40
C GLU A 225 -10.22 34.80 -18.91
N GLY A 226 -10.25 33.68 -19.65
CA GLY A 226 -9.92 33.62 -21.07
C GLY A 226 -8.42 33.79 -21.29
N PRO A 227 -7.96 33.76 -22.55
CA PRO A 227 -6.55 33.97 -22.86
C PRO A 227 -6.14 35.38 -22.43
N SER A 228 -5.48 35.48 -21.27
CA SER A 228 -4.93 36.73 -20.77
C SER A 228 -3.83 37.18 -21.73
N GLY A 229 -4.06 38.26 -22.48
CA GLY A 229 -3.13 38.84 -23.46
C GLY A 229 -1.79 39.35 -22.91
N GLU A 230 -1.40 38.95 -21.70
CA GLU A 230 -0.02 39.08 -21.23
C GLU A 230 0.76 37.81 -21.62
N GLU A 231 1.34 37.84 -22.81
CA GLU A 231 2.43 36.98 -23.25
C GLU A 231 3.65 37.17 -22.32
N LYS A 232 3.61 36.60 -21.12
CA LYS A 232 4.84 36.31 -20.38
C LYS A 232 5.24 34.90 -20.74
N LEU A 233 5.97 34.84 -21.85
CA LEU A 233 6.66 33.66 -22.37
C LEU A 233 7.43 32.99 -21.22
N PHE A 234 6.85 31.93 -20.67
CA PHE A 234 7.68 30.74 -20.58
C PHE A 234 8.01 30.44 -22.05
N GLU A 235 9.30 30.54 -22.42
CA GLU A 235 9.75 29.85 -23.63
C GLU A 235 9.50 28.37 -23.34
N VAL A 236 8.27 27.92 -23.62
CA VAL A 236 8.02 26.51 -23.86
C VAL A 236 8.94 26.27 -25.04
N HIS A 237 10.01 25.52 -24.85
CA HIS A 237 10.53 24.76 -25.98
C HIS A 237 9.37 23.84 -26.35
N SER A 238 8.51 24.32 -27.24
CA SER A 238 7.38 23.61 -27.82
C SER A 238 7.88 22.58 -28.83
N GLY A 239 9.08 22.05 -28.61
CA GLY A 239 9.51 20.80 -29.18
C GLY A 239 8.63 19.71 -28.58
N ALA A 240 7.93 18.99 -29.45
CA ALA A 240 7.53 17.64 -29.11
C ALA A 240 8.77 16.90 -28.61
N SER A 241 8.59 15.95 -27.68
CA SER A 241 9.71 15.09 -27.31
C SER A 241 10.34 14.51 -28.58
N LEU A 242 11.68 14.53 -28.64
CA LEU A 242 12.42 14.11 -29.83
C LEU A 242 12.20 12.62 -30.13
N ASN A 243 11.79 11.85 -29.11
CA ASN A 243 11.54 10.43 -29.20
C ASN A 243 10.03 10.14 -29.07
N PRO A 244 9.47 9.22 -29.89
CA PRO A 244 8.08 8.82 -29.76
C PRO A 244 7.85 8.01 -28.46
N PRO A 245 6.65 8.08 -27.86
CA PRO A 245 6.28 7.17 -26.78
C PRO A 245 6.36 5.71 -27.23
N ARG A 246 6.85 4.86 -26.33
CA ARG A 246 6.87 3.39 -26.52
C ARG A 246 6.29 2.70 -25.31
N ARG A 247 5.42 1.72 -25.56
CA ARG A 247 4.87 0.80 -24.56
C ARG A 247 5.84 -0.33 -24.26
N TYR A 248 5.98 -0.67 -22.97
CA TYR A 248 6.77 -1.78 -22.48
C TYR A 248 5.99 -2.61 -21.46
N GLY A 249 6.31 -3.91 -21.39
CA GLY A 249 5.87 -4.77 -20.31
C GLY A 249 6.61 -4.45 -19.01
N VAL A 250 6.05 -4.83 -17.87
CA VAL A 250 6.68 -4.57 -16.56
C VAL A 250 6.97 -5.89 -15.87
N SER A 251 8.16 -6.04 -15.28
CA SER A 251 8.52 -7.27 -14.57
C SER A 251 7.65 -7.45 -13.30
N GLU A 252 7.08 -8.65 -13.10
CA GLU A 252 6.19 -8.99 -11.96
C GLU A 252 6.80 -8.59 -10.61
N ASP A 253 8.10 -8.86 -10.43
CA ASP A 253 8.81 -8.55 -9.18
C ASP A 253 8.87 -7.07 -8.83
N THR A 254 8.71 -6.19 -9.83
CA THR A 254 8.87 -4.74 -9.72
C THR A 254 7.56 -3.96 -9.73
N LEU A 255 6.40 -4.62 -9.84
CA LEU A 255 5.09 -3.97 -9.92
C LEU A 255 4.80 -3.01 -8.74
N ALA A 256 5.31 -3.32 -7.55
CA ALA A 256 5.12 -2.50 -6.36
C ALA A 256 5.76 -1.10 -6.45
N PHE A 257 6.65 -0.87 -7.42
CA PHE A 257 7.26 0.44 -7.68
C PHE A 257 6.48 1.27 -8.72
N LEU A 258 5.57 0.64 -9.47
CA LEU A 258 4.80 1.27 -10.54
C LEU A 258 3.33 1.53 -10.15
N LEU A 259 2.69 0.55 -9.50
CA LEU A 259 1.28 0.62 -9.13
C LEU A 259 1.03 1.60 -7.99
N GLY A 260 -0.10 2.32 -8.04
CA GLY A 260 -0.48 3.24 -6.97
C GLY A 260 -0.93 2.50 -5.70
N GLU A 261 -1.68 1.43 -5.87
CA GLU A 261 -2.00 0.47 -4.81
C GLU A 261 -0.96 -0.67 -4.81
N PHE A 262 -0.81 -1.42 -3.71
CA PHE A 262 0.07 -2.58 -3.74
C PHE A 262 -0.51 -3.69 -4.63
N PRO A 263 0.32 -4.51 -5.30
CA PRO A 263 -0.10 -5.41 -6.39
C PRO A 263 -1.32 -6.29 -6.05
N TYR A 264 -1.37 -6.87 -4.86
CA TYR A 264 -2.50 -7.71 -4.45
C TYR A 264 -3.83 -6.96 -4.39
N LEU A 265 -3.83 -5.69 -3.94
CA LEU A 265 -5.05 -4.89 -3.90
C LEU A 265 -5.52 -4.54 -5.31
N THR A 266 -4.60 -4.21 -6.22
CA THR A 266 -4.89 -4.01 -7.66
C THR A 266 -5.49 -5.29 -8.28
N TYR A 267 -4.93 -6.46 -7.95
CA TYR A 267 -5.48 -7.76 -8.36
C TYR A 267 -6.93 -7.92 -7.89
N LEU A 268 -7.23 -7.59 -6.63
CA LEU A 268 -8.60 -7.69 -6.13
C LEU A 268 -9.56 -6.76 -6.89
N TYR A 269 -9.14 -5.55 -7.29
CA TYR A 269 -9.98 -4.65 -8.08
C TYR A 269 -10.34 -5.27 -9.43
N GLU A 270 -9.36 -5.83 -10.14
CA GLU A 270 -9.60 -6.49 -11.42
C GLU A 270 -10.42 -7.78 -11.26
N LYS A 271 -10.17 -8.56 -10.22
CA LYS A 271 -10.97 -9.76 -9.94
C LYS A 271 -12.43 -9.42 -9.68
N LYS A 272 -12.72 -8.39 -8.87
CA LYS A 272 -14.12 -7.96 -8.62
C LYS A 272 -14.77 -7.46 -9.91
N ARG A 273 -14.02 -6.79 -10.79
CA ARG A 273 -14.49 -6.34 -12.10
C ARG A 273 -14.85 -7.53 -13.00
N GLU A 274 -13.98 -8.54 -13.07
CA GLU A 274 -14.22 -9.77 -13.84
C GLU A 274 -15.44 -10.55 -13.32
N GLU A 275 -15.61 -10.62 -12.00
CA GLU A 275 -16.73 -11.29 -11.34
C GLU A 275 -18.03 -10.45 -11.32
N PHE A 276 -18.03 -9.22 -11.86
CA PHE A 276 -19.13 -8.24 -11.76
C PHE A 276 -19.61 -8.00 -10.33
N MET A 277 -18.69 -8.05 -9.37
CA MET A 277 -18.94 -7.85 -7.94
C MET A 277 -18.71 -6.39 -7.53
N GLY A 278 -19.36 -5.96 -6.45
CA GLY A 278 -19.16 -4.62 -5.92
C GLY A 278 -17.73 -4.39 -5.42
N ASP A 279 -17.10 -3.30 -5.85
CA ASP A 279 -15.74 -2.88 -5.52
C ASP A 279 -15.68 -1.64 -4.61
N SER A 280 -16.84 -1.22 -4.10
CA SER A 280 -16.99 0.07 -3.42
C SER A 280 -16.22 0.22 -2.10
N ASN A 281 -15.80 -0.85 -1.42
CA ASN A 281 -15.04 -0.76 -0.16
C ASN A 281 -13.73 -1.56 -0.18
N LEU A 282 -13.19 -1.80 -1.37
CA LEU A 282 -12.08 -2.73 -1.54
C LEU A 282 -10.79 -2.25 -0.88
N SER A 283 -10.58 -0.94 -0.72
CA SER A 283 -9.44 -0.39 0.01
C SER A 283 -9.36 -0.85 1.48
N ILE A 284 -10.48 -1.26 2.10
CA ILE A 284 -10.49 -1.88 3.44
C ILE A 284 -10.73 -3.39 3.37
N ASP A 285 -11.70 -3.84 2.59
CA ASP A 285 -12.04 -5.25 2.52
C ASP A 285 -10.90 -6.07 1.90
N GLY A 286 -10.16 -5.47 0.96
CA GLY A 286 -8.94 -6.05 0.40
C GLY A 286 -7.83 -6.25 1.43
N VAL A 287 -7.71 -5.39 2.44
CA VAL A 287 -6.77 -5.62 3.56
C VAL A 287 -7.19 -6.83 4.38
N LYS A 288 -8.50 -7.06 4.57
CA LYS A 288 -9.00 -8.26 5.27
C LYS A 288 -8.75 -9.51 4.43
N GLU A 289 -9.02 -9.45 3.12
CA GLU A 289 -8.75 -10.56 2.19
C GLU A 289 -7.25 -10.89 2.17
N LEU A 290 -6.36 -9.88 2.13
CA LEU A 290 -4.91 -10.05 2.24
C LEU A 290 -4.52 -10.80 3.52
N LEU A 291 -5.09 -10.43 4.67
CA LEU A 291 -4.79 -11.07 5.95
C LEU A 291 -5.28 -12.52 6.01
N LEU A 292 -6.43 -12.81 5.42
CA LEU A 292 -6.98 -14.16 5.36
C LEU A 292 -6.11 -15.05 4.47
N GLU A 293 -5.68 -14.55 3.31
CA GLU A 293 -4.80 -15.29 2.41
C GLU A 293 -3.40 -15.48 3.01
N ALA A 294 -2.81 -14.43 3.60
CA ALA A 294 -1.54 -14.54 4.30
C ALA A 294 -1.60 -15.55 5.46
N ARG A 295 -2.72 -15.60 6.20
CA ARG A 295 -2.93 -16.63 7.24
C ARG A 295 -3.09 -18.03 6.64
N ALA A 296 -3.80 -18.17 5.52
CA ALA A 296 -3.96 -19.45 4.85
C ALA A 296 -2.62 -20.00 4.37
N SER A 297 -1.80 -19.15 3.74
CA SER A 297 -0.42 -19.47 3.34
C SER A 297 0.43 -19.86 4.56
N TRP A 298 0.37 -19.07 5.64
CA TRP A 298 1.11 -19.33 6.87
C TRP A 298 0.75 -20.69 7.51
N LEU A 299 -0.53 -21.07 7.52
CA LEU A 299 -1.00 -22.35 8.06
C LEU A 299 -0.60 -23.57 7.22
N LYS A 300 -0.35 -23.41 5.91
CA LYS A 300 0.18 -24.50 5.08
C LYS A 300 1.62 -24.86 5.48
N GLU A 301 2.40 -23.88 5.92
CA GLU A 301 3.81 -24.06 6.30
C GLU A 301 4.00 -24.46 7.78
N HIS A 302 3.10 -24.07 8.68
CA HIS A 302 3.26 -24.23 10.13
C HIS A 302 2.31 -25.26 10.73
N ARG A 303 2.82 -26.11 11.63
CA ARG A 303 2.00 -27.12 12.33
C ARG A 303 1.00 -26.46 13.29
N PRO A 304 -0.16 -27.10 13.57
CA PRO A 304 -1.19 -26.56 14.46
C PRO A 304 -0.69 -26.18 15.87
N ALA A 305 0.26 -26.95 16.43
CA ALA A 305 0.86 -26.67 17.74
C ALA A 305 1.68 -25.37 17.78
N GLN A 306 2.12 -24.87 16.62
CA GLN A 306 2.85 -23.62 16.46
C GLN A 306 1.92 -22.48 16.02
N ASN A 307 0.60 -22.68 15.98
CA ASN A 307 -0.37 -21.70 15.47
C ASN A 307 -0.46 -20.44 16.33
N TRP A 308 0.39 -19.48 16.01
CA TRP A 308 0.47 -18.18 16.65
C TRP A 308 -0.38 -17.12 15.98
N VAL A 309 -1.09 -17.45 14.89
CA VAL A 309 -1.97 -16.54 14.14
C VAL A 309 -3.42 -16.94 14.38
N THR A 310 -3.86 -16.77 15.63
CA THR A 310 -5.24 -17.05 16.04
C THR A 310 -6.18 -15.91 15.65
N PRO A 311 -7.50 -16.14 15.53
CA PRO A 311 -8.47 -15.07 15.29
C PRO A 311 -8.40 -13.93 16.32
N GLN A 312 -8.15 -14.27 17.59
CA GLN A 312 -7.95 -13.26 18.64
C GLN A 312 -6.72 -12.37 18.38
N ARG A 313 -5.60 -12.97 17.95
CA ARG A 313 -4.39 -12.20 17.59
C ARG A 313 -4.59 -11.38 16.31
N LEU A 314 -5.35 -11.88 15.33
CA LEU A 314 -5.75 -11.08 14.16
C LEU A 314 -6.61 -9.89 14.55
N GLN A 315 -7.51 -10.03 15.52
CA GLN A 315 -8.28 -8.90 16.04
C GLN A 315 -7.38 -7.86 16.71
N ILE A 316 -6.41 -8.29 17.52
CA ILE A 316 -5.41 -7.41 18.13
C ILE A 316 -4.57 -6.73 17.05
N PHE A 317 -4.16 -7.46 16.01
CA PHE A 317 -3.45 -6.92 14.86
C PHE A 317 -4.25 -5.82 14.17
N LEU A 318 -5.53 -6.05 13.84
CA LEU A 318 -6.39 -5.05 13.19
C LEU A 318 -6.58 -3.81 14.06
N GLN A 319 -6.75 -4.01 15.37
CA GLN A 319 -6.84 -2.93 16.34
C GLN A 319 -5.54 -2.11 16.40
N TYR A 320 -4.38 -2.78 16.30
CA TYR A 320 -3.08 -2.13 16.29
C TYR A 320 -2.84 -1.36 14.97
N VAL A 321 -3.13 -1.98 13.83
CA VAL A 321 -3.06 -1.34 12.49
C VAL A 321 -3.93 -0.08 12.44
N ARG A 322 -5.18 -0.17 12.93
CA ARG A 322 -6.08 0.99 13.01
C ARG A 322 -5.45 2.14 13.79
N ASN A 323 -4.90 1.85 14.96
CA ASN A 323 -4.29 2.87 15.82
C ASN A 323 -3.03 3.48 15.19
N LEU A 324 -2.18 2.67 14.56
CA LEU A 324 -1.00 3.16 13.83
C LEU A 324 -1.39 4.05 12.65
N THR A 325 -2.43 3.66 11.91
CA THR A 325 -2.96 4.42 10.76
C THR A 325 -3.45 5.80 11.19
N LEU A 326 -4.23 5.86 12.28
CA LEU A 326 -4.72 7.11 12.86
C LEU A 326 -3.58 7.99 13.40
N GLN A 327 -2.58 7.41 14.05
CA GLN A 327 -1.41 8.15 14.54
C GLN A 327 -0.64 8.82 13.39
N ARG A 328 -0.65 8.19 12.20
CA ARG A 328 -0.06 8.72 10.96
C ARG A 328 -0.98 9.66 10.20
N ARG A 329 -2.14 10.02 10.76
CA ARG A 329 -3.15 10.91 10.14
C ARG A 329 -3.67 10.38 8.80
N ARG A 330 -3.74 9.06 8.66
CA ARG A 330 -4.32 8.38 7.50
C ARG A 330 -5.65 7.72 7.87
N LEU A 331 -6.43 7.37 6.86
CA LEU A 331 -7.68 6.61 7.00
C LEU A 331 -7.49 5.14 6.60
N THR A 332 -6.59 4.86 5.66
CA THR A 332 -6.22 3.51 5.21
C THR A 332 -4.78 3.15 5.60
N PRO A 333 -4.52 1.88 5.95
CA PRO A 333 -3.18 1.44 6.29
C PRO A 333 -2.31 1.29 5.04
N ASP A 334 -1.05 1.74 5.10
CA ASP A 334 -0.04 1.39 4.09
C ASP A 334 0.56 0.00 4.35
N LEU A 335 1.19 -0.57 3.31
CA LEU A 335 1.91 -1.83 3.38
C LEU A 335 2.95 -1.85 4.52
N PHE A 336 3.66 -0.73 4.73
CA PHE A 336 4.60 -0.60 5.83
C PHE A 336 3.93 -0.78 7.21
N THR A 337 2.75 -0.20 7.41
CA THR A 337 1.94 -0.35 8.63
C THR A 337 1.52 -1.79 8.84
N LEU A 338 1.06 -2.46 7.77
CA LEU A 338 0.64 -3.86 7.83
C LEU A 338 1.80 -4.78 8.19
N VAL A 339 2.94 -4.66 7.52
CA VAL A 339 4.14 -5.48 7.77
C VAL A 339 4.72 -5.21 9.16
N LEU A 340 4.79 -3.93 9.58
CA LEU A 340 5.27 -3.56 10.92
C LEU A 340 4.39 -4.15 12.02
N ALA A 341 3.07 -4.02 11.87
CA ALA A 341 2.12 -4.61 12.82
C ALA A 341 2.22 -6.13 12.85
N ALA A 342 2.42 -6.78 11.70
CA ALA A 342 2.51 -8.22 11.59
C ALA A 342 3.75 -8.73 12.33
N LYS A 343 4.88 -8.05 12.12
CA LYS A 343 6.15 -8.34 12.79
C LYS A 343 6.00 -8.28 14.31
N GLN A 344 5.32 -7.27 14.82
CA GLN A 344 5.18 -7.07 16.27
C GLN A 344 4.19 -8.02 16.93
N ILE A 345 3.15 -8.46 16.23
CA ILE A 345 2.09 -9.32 16.78
C ILE A 345 2.41 -10.81 16.62
N ALA A 346 2.97 -11.20 15.49
CA ALA A 346 3.15 -12.62 15.12
C ALA A 346 4.57 -12.96 14.60
N GLY A 347 5.51 -12.02 14.67
CA GLY A 347 6.92 -12.24 14.32
C GLY A 347 7.24 -12.06 12.82
N ASP A 348 8.53 -12.16 12.49
CA ASP A 348 9.05 -11.94 11.13
C ASP A 348 8.45 -12.90 10.10
N ALA A 349 8.18 -14.16 10.49
CA ALA A 349 7.63 -15.17 9.58
C ALA A 349 6.23 -14.79 9.04
N PHE A 350 5.35 -14.28 9.91
CA PHE A 350 4.01 -13.83 9.47
C PHE A 350 4.09 -12.49 8.71
N ALA A 351 5.02 -11.62 9.09
CA ALA A 351 5.27 -10.38 8.34
C ALA A 351 5.74 -10.65 6.91
N LEU A 352 6.60 -11.65 6.71
CA LEU A 352 6.99 -12.12 5.38
C LEU A 352 5.81 -12.71 4.61
N ALA A 353 4.95 -13.51 5.24
CA ALA A 353 3.77 -14.05 4.57
C ALA A 353 2.82 -12.93 4.06
N ILE A 354 2.62 -11.86 4.84
CA ILE A 354 1.85 -10.69 4.38
C ILE A 354 2.54 -9.99 3.21
N LEU A 355 3.87 -9.84 3.26
CA LEU A 355 4.62 -9.19 2.18
C LEU A 355 4.62 -10.02 0.89
N GLU A 356 4.75 -11.35 1.00
CA GLU A 356 4.66 -12.29 -0.12
C GLU A 356 3.30 -12.15 -0.81
N VAL A 357 2.20 -12.27 -0.08
CA VAL A 357 0.85 -12.13 -0.66
C VAL A 357 0.64 -10.72 -1.22
N ALA A 358 1.09 -9.66 -0.54
CA ALA A 358 0.90 -8.28 -1.01
C ALA A 358 1.55 -7.99 -2.37
N ARG A 359 2.59 -8.74 -2.75
CA ARG A 359 3.29 -8.63 -4.04
C ARG A 359 2.62 -9.44 -5.16
N GLU A 360 1.65 -10.29 -4.86
CA GLU A 360 1.02 -11.13 -5.87
C GLU A 360 0.13 -10.31 -6.81
N TYR A 361 0.36 -10.44 -8.11
CA TYR A 361 -0.54 -9.97 -9.16
C TYR A 361 -0.58 -11.02 -10.28
N PRO A 362 -1.47 -12.02 -10.18
CA PRO A 362 -1.45 -13.18 -11.07
C PRO A 362 -1.56 -12.86 -12.56
N TYR A 363 -2.21 -11.74 -12.92
CA TYR A 363 -2.38 -11.30 -14.30
C TYR A 363 -1.07 -10.88 -14.99
N GLN A 364 0.06 -10.72 -14.28
CA GLN A 364 1.36 -10.41 -14.90
C GLN A 364 2.09 -11.63 -15.48
N ARG A 365 1.68 -12.85 -15.09
CA ARG A 365 2.42 -14.08 -15.44
C ARG A 365 2.25 -14.49 -16.90
N GLU A 366 1.16 -14.04 -17.52
CA GLU A 366 0.87 -14.29 -18.92
C GLU A 366 0.99 -12.96 -19.66
N ALA A 367 2.01 -12.82 -20.50
CA ALA A 367 2.27 -11.62 -21.29
C ALA A 367 2.05 -11.89 -22.79
N PRO A 368 0.79 -12.07 -23.24
CA PRO A 368 0.50 -12.49 -24.61
C PRO A 368 0.90 -11.47 -25.68
N GLU A 369 1.12 -10.20 -25.31
CA GLU A 369 1.37 -9.09 -26.23
C GLU A 369 2.83 -8.61 -26.30
N PHE A 370 3.71 -9.09 -25.40
CA PHE A 370 5.09 -8.63 -25.32
C PHE A 370 6.05 -9.78 -25.61
N ASP A 371 7.09 -9.49 -26.38
CA ASP A 371 8.23 -10.41 -26.54
C ASP A 371 9.02 -10.50 -25.22
N GLU A 372 9.76 -11.59 -25.02
CA GLU A 372 10.52 -11.85 -23.77
C GLU A 372 11.49 -10.72 -23.39
N ASP A 373 11.94 -9.94 -24.39
CA ASP A 373 12.90 -8.86 -24.20
C ASP A 373 12.26 -7.48 -23.99
N ASP A 374 10.94 -7.29 -24.09
CA ASP A 374 10.29 -5.97 -24.02
C ASP A 374 9.85 -5.55 -22.59
N PHE A 375 10.55 -6.06 -21.58
CA PHE A 375 10.22 -5.83 -20.16
C PHE A 375 11.12 -4.79 -19.50
N VAL A 376 10.48 -3.86 -18.79
CA VAL A 376 11.14 -2.87 -17.94
C VAL A 376 11.14 -3.35 -16.48
N GLN A 377 12.25 -3.13 -15.80
CA GLN A 377 12.36 -3.29 -14.34
C GLN A 377 12.27 -1.93 -13.68
N VAL A 378 11.22 -1.71 -12.89
CA VAL A 378 10.97 -0.43 -12.22
C VAL A 378 11.53 -0.45 -10.81
N GLY A 379 12.24 0.62 -10.43
CA GLY A 379 12.76 0.85 -9.09
C GLY A 379 12.28 2.18 -8.52
N VAL A 380 12.97 2.65 -7.48
CA VAL A 380 12.69 3.97 -6.88
C VAL A 380 13.23 5.06 -7.81
N ASP A 381 12.30 5.77 -8.45
CA ASP A 381 12.54 6.89 -9.37
C ASP A 381 13.49 6.54 -10.54
N ARG A 382 13.61 5.26 -10.86
CA ARG A 382 14.51 4.72 -11.89
C ARG A 382 13.92 3.50 -12.57
N ALA A 383 14.37 3.20 -13.78
CA ALA A 383 14.09 1.93 -14.45
C ALA A 383 15.30 1.42 -15.22
N VAL A 384 15.31 0.10 -15.42
CA VAL A 384 16.19 -0.58 -16.36
C VAL A 384 15.35 -0.98 -17.56
N PHE A 385 15.72 -0.47 -18.74
CA PHE A 385 15.05 -0.75 -20.00
C PHE A 385 15.64 -1.98 -20.71
N PRO A 386 14.91 -2.59 -21.66
CA PRO A 386 15.37 -3.72 -22.47
C PRO A 386 16.76 -3.61 -23.10
N ASP A 387 17.16 -2.41 -23.48
CA ASP A 387 18.46 -2.10 -24.08
C ASP A 387 19.60 -2.05 -23.05
N GLY A 388 19.30 -2.25 -21.77
CA GLY A 388 20.22 -2.14 -20.66
C GLY A 388 20.41 -0.71 -20.15
N ASP A 389 19.70 0.28 -20.73
CA ASP A 389 19.78 1.66 -20.27
C ASP A 389 19.14 1.80 -18.89
N VAL A 390 19.79 2.58 -18.02
CA VAL A 390 19.30 2.89 -16.69
C VAL A 390 18.89 4.35 -16.68
N GLY A 391 17.59 4.58 -16.59
CA GLY A 391 17.01 5.91 -16.70
C GLY A 391 16.34 6.39 -15.41
N ALA A 392 16.41 7.68 -15.14
CA ALA A 392 15.56 8.34 -14.13
C ALA A 392 14.12 8.43 -14.65
N LEU A 393 13.15 8.00 -13.84
CA LEU A 393 11.74 7.95 -14.23
C LEU A 393 10.91 9.05 -13.58
N LYS A 394 10.14 9.78 -14.41
CA LYS A 394 9.19 10.82 -13.97
C LYS A 394 7.76 10.44 -14.37
N SER A 395 6.86 10.34 -13.40
CA SER A 395 5.47 9.95 -13.69
C SER A 395 4.63 11.16 -14.11
N ARG A 396 3.97 11.07 -15.26
CA ARG A 396 2.97 12.08 -15.69
C ARG A 396 1.67 12.02 -14.89
N LEU A 397 1.39 10.87 -14.29
CA LEU A 397 0.22 10.61 -13.45
C LEU A 397 0.65 10.33 -12.00
N GLY A 398 1.60 11.13 -11.50
CA GLY A 398 2.11 11.04 -10.13
C GLY A 398 1.05 11.39 -9.08
N GLY A 399 0.84 10.49 -8.12
CA GLY A 399 -0.09 10.68 -7.00
C GLY A 399 0.53 11.39 -5.80
N SER A 400 0.07 11.00 -4.61
CA SER A 400 0.66 11.46 -3.35
C SER A 400 2.15 11.10 -3.26
N ALA A 401 2.95 11.98 -2.65
CA ALA A 401 4.36 11.69 -2.39
C ALA A 401 4.54 10.38 -1.58
N VAL A 402 5.28 9.43 -2.14
CA VAL A 402 5.60 8.14 -1.52
C VAL A 402 6.85 8.28 -0.67
N VAL A 403 6.83 7.70 0.53
CA VAL A 403 7.99 7.69 1.44
C VAL A 403 8.44 6.27 1.68
N TRP A 404 9.64 5.95 1.18
CA TRP A 404 10.27 4.66 1.40
C TRP A 404 10.73 4.52 2.85
N LYS A 405 10.38 3.38 3.47
CA LYS A 405 10.71 3.09 4.87
C LYS A 405 11.35 1.71 4.96
N ARG A 406 12.39 1.62 5.78
CA ARG A 406 13.12 0.38 6.01
C ARG A 406 12.40 -0.45 7.09
N VAL A 407 12.14 -1.72 6.79
CA VAL A 407 11.77 -2.74 7.78
C VAL A 407 12.82 -3.84 7.72
N SER A 408 13.49 -4.12 8.83
CA SER A 408 14.35 -5.30 8.94
C SER A 408 13.48 -6.51 9.18
N LEU A 409 13.52 -7.51 8.30
CA LEU A 409 12.84 -8.80 8.49
C LEU A 409 13.89 -9.91 8.46
N LYS A 410 13.73 -10.91 9.33
CA LYS A 410 14.56 -12.12 9.28
C LYS A 410 14.03 -13.04 8.17
N PRO A 411 14.83 -13.36 7.13
CA PRO A 411 14.37 -14.21 6.03
C PRO A 411 14.07 -15.62 6.53
N LYS A 412 13.29 -16.37 5.74
CA LYS A 412 13.08 -17.80 5.98
C LYS A 412 14.45 -18.51 5.88
N PRO A 413 14.80 -19.40 6.83
CA PRO A 413 16.07 -20.09 6.78
C PRO A 413 16.16 -21.01 5.57
N THR A 414 17.30 -20.96 4.89
CA THR A 414 17.58 -21.76 3.71
C THR A 414 17.58 -23.26 4.04
N PRO A 415 17.35 -24.14 3.05
CA PRO A 415 17.45 -25.58 3.27
C PRO A 415 18.81 -26.03 3.84
N PHE A 416 19.88 -25.31 3.50
CA PHE A 416 21.23 -25.55 4.03
C PHE A 416 21.32 -25.20 5.51
N GLU A 417 20.89 -24.01 5.92
CA GLU A 417 20.88 -23.60 7.33
C GLU A 417 20.03 -24.54 8.18
N LYS A 418 18.84 -24.94 7.70
CA LYS A 418 18.00 -25.93 8.39
C LYS A 418 18.74 -27.24 8.64
N ARG A 419 19.53 -27.72 7.67
CA ARG A 419 20.34 -28.94 7.80
C ARG A 419 21.49 -28.76 8.77
N ASP A 420 22.24 -27.66 8.66
CA ASP A 420 23.34 -27.34 9.57
C ASP A 420 22.84 -27.23 11.02
N TRP A 421 21.72 -26.55 11.25
CA TRP A 421 21.10 -26.48 12.59
C TRP A 421 20.65 -27.84 13.09
N ALA A 422 20.05 -28.67 12.24
CA ALA A 422 19.65 -30.02 12.60
C ALA A 422 20.86 -30.94 12.90
N GLN A 423 22.02 -30.68 12.29
CA GLN A 423 23.26 -31.41 12.57
C GLN A 423 23.96 -30.91 13.84
N ARG A 424 23.88 -29.61 14.12
CA ARG A 424 24.37 -28.99 15.37
C ARG A 424 23.45 -29.26 16.56
N TRP A 425 22.22 -29.70 16.29
CA TRP A 425 21.30 -30.18 17.30
C TRP A 425 21.88 -31.42 17.97
N ASN A 426 22.45 -31.25 19.17
CA ASN A 426 22.96 -32.33 20.00
C ASN A 426 21.85 -32.76 20.98
N PRO A 427 21.22 -33.95 20.81
CA PRO A 427 20.18 -34.44 21.72
C PRO A 427 20.68 -34.66 23.16
N PHE A 428 22.00 -34.71 23.36
CA PHE A 428 22.65 -34.94 24.65
C PHE A 428 23.27 -33.66 25.26
N GLY A 429 23.05 -32.49 24.63
CA GLY A 429 23.69 -31.22 25.00
C GLY A 429 22.82 -30.25 25.82
N MET A 430 21.54 -30.58 26.06
CA MET A 430 20.64 -29.80 26.92
C MET A 430 20.31 -30.60 28.18
N CYS A 431 20.40 -29.93 29.33
CA CYS A 431 20.12 -30.46 30.67
C CYS A 431 18.60 -30.56 30.95
N SER A 432 17.80 -31.00 29.98
CA SER A 432 16.42 -31.38 30.24
C SER A 432 15.96 -32.46 29.28
N TRP A 433 15.42 -33.54 29.86
CA TRP A 433 14.86 -34.69 29.16
C TRP A 433 13.41 -34.32 28.77
N PRO A 434 13.02 -34.20 27.49
CA PRO A 434 11.70 -33.71 27.07
C PRO A 434 10.45 -34.13 27.88
N PRO A 435 10.16 -35.41 28.22
CA PRO A 435 9.10 -35.79 29.15
C PRO A 435 9.28 -35.38 30.59
N GLU A 436 10.52 -35.17 31.06
CA GLU A 436 10.76 -34.50 32.34
C GLU A 436 10.36 -33.02 32.23
N ASP A 437 10.67 -32.35 31.11
CA ASP A 437 10.18 -30.99 30.83
C ASP A 437 8.65 -30.96 30.71
N ASP A 438 8.03 -31.88 29.97
CA ASP A 438 6.57 -31.99 29.87
C ASP A 438 5.94 -32.22 31.26
N ALA A 439 6.61 -33.01 32.12
CA ALA A 439 6.19 -33.24 33.50
C ALA A 439 6.34 -31.98 34.37
N ILE A 440 7.44 -31.23 34.23
CA ILE A 440 7.67 -29.97 34.94
C ILE A 440 6.68 -28.90 34.47
N GLU A 441 6.43 -28.77 33.16
CA GLU A 441 5.49 -27.81 32.60
C GLU A 441 4.03 -28.13 32.96
N SER A 442 3.65 -29.41 32.92
CA SER A 442 2.32 -29.84 33.36
C SER A 442 2.12 -29.64 34.86
N PHE A 443 3.14 -29.93 35.67
CA PHE A 443 3.12 -29.64 37.10
C PHE A 443 3.03 -28.13 37.38
N HIS A 444 3.83 -27.32 36.68
CA HIS A 444 3.82 -25.86 36.78
C HIS A 444 2.45 -25.27 36.42
N THR A 445 1.84 -25.77 35.35
CA THR A 445 0.49 -25.38 34.91
C THR A 445 -0.56 -25.76 35.96
N HIS A 446 -0.50 -27.00 36.48
CA HIS A 446 -1.42 -27.47 37.50
C HIS A 446 -1.35 -26.64 38.79
N VAL A 447 -0.14 -26.36 39.29
CA VAL A 447 0.06 -25.54 40.49
C VAL A 447 -0.43 -24.11 40.26
N ARG A 448 -0.21 -23.56 39.06
CA ARG A 448 -0.70 -22.22 38.71
C ARG A 448 -2.22 -22.15 38.72
N GLU A 449 -2.90 -23.17 38.20
CA GLU A 449 -4.36 -23.26 38.22
C GLU A 449 -4.91 -23.42 39.64
N GLN A 450 -4.31 -24.30 40.44
CA GLN A 450 -4.69 -24.48 41.85
C GLN A 450 -4.47 -23.20 42.67
N ALA A 451 -3.34 -22.52 42.49
CA ALA A 451 -3.06 -21.25 43.17
C ALA A 451 -4.06 -20.15 42.78
N LYS A 452 -4.46 -20.08 41.49
CA LYS A 452 -5.52 -19.17 41.04
C LYS A 452 -6.88 -19.51 41.66
N ALA A 453 -7.20 -20.79 41.79
CA ALA A 453 -8.44 -21.24 42.43
C ALA A 453 -8.46 -20.88 43.93
N LEU A 454 -7.36 -21.11 44.65
CA LEU A 454 -7.20 -20.76 46.07
C LEU A 454 -7.29 -19.26 46.32
N LEU A 455 -6.70 -18.42 45.45
CA LEU A 455 -6.85 -16.96 45.52
C LEU A 455 -8.31 -16.49 45.36
N GLY A 456 -9.16 -17.29 44.71
CA GLY A 456 -10.59 -17.04 44.57
C GLY A 456 -11.43 -17.54 45.75
N GLU A 457 -11.01 -18.62 46.43
CA GLU A 457 -11.78 -19.23 47.53
C GLU A 457 -11.91 -18.33 48.76
N ASP A 458 -10.88 -17.55 49.10
CA ASP A 458 -10.88 -16.67 50.29
C ASP A 458 -11.83 -15.45 50.13
N LEU A 459 -12.27 -15.18 48.90
CA LEU A 459 -13.22 -14.12 48.56
C LEU A 459 -14.67 -14.62 48.44
N ALA A 460 -14.90 -15.93 48.61
CA ALA A 460 -16.23 -16.52 48.49
C ALA A 460 -17.17 -15.93 49.54
N ARG A 461 -18.30 -15.39 49.09
CA ARG A 461 -19.35 -14.83 49.94
C ARG A 461 -20.57 -15.74 49.90
N THR A 462 -21.21 -15.89 51.05
CA THR A 462 -22.47 -16.63 51.16
C THR A 462 -23.60 -15.63 51.31
N GLU A 463 -24.60 -15.70 50.43
CA GLU A 463 -25.77 -14.82 50.44
C GLU A 463 -27.08 -15.62 50.46
N LYS A 464 -28.16 -15.02 50.95
CA LYS A 464 -29.49 -15.63 50.95
C LYS A 464 -30.01 -15.77 49.53
N PHE A 465 -30.53 -16.94 49.20
CA PHE A 465 -31.13 -17.25 47.90
C PHE A 465 -32.35 -16.36 47.68
N THR A 466 -32.32 -15.61 46.58
CA THR A 466 -33.44 -14.75 46.15
C THR A 466 -33.95 -15.17 44.79
N THR A 467 -33.07 -15.19 43.77
CA THR A 467 -33.48 -15.42 42.37
C THR A 467 -32.55 -16.32 41.57
N SER A 468 -31.29 -16.50 41.96
CA SER A 468 -30.30 -17.31 41.23
C SER A 468 -29.48 -18.19 42.15
N ILE A 469 -29.09 -19.37 41.66
CA ILE A 469 -28.23 -20.34 42.35
C ILE A 469 -26.77 -19.86 42.44
N LYS A 470 -26.42 -18.78 41.73
CA LYS A 470 -25.04 -18.24 41.63
C LYS A 470 -24.05 -19.36 41.31
N ASP A 471 -22.98 -19.53 42.09
CA ASP A 471 -21.95 -20.54 41.87
C ASP A 471 -22.22 -21.86 42.60
N GLY A 472 -23.34 -21.96 43.34
CA GLY A 472 -23.80 -23.19 43.98
C GLY A 472 -24.43 -22.97 45.36
N LEU A 473 -25.08 -24.02 45.88
CA LEU A 473 -25.71 -23.99 47.21
C LEU A 473 -24.66 -24.12 48.32
N ASP A 474 -24.70 -23.22 49.32
CA ASP A 474 -23.93 -23.38 50.54
C ASP A 474 -24.67 -24.31 51.51
N ILE A 475 -24.42 -25.61 51.39
CA ILE A 475 -25.06 -26.64 52.22
C ILE A 475 -24.81 -26.38 53.72
N ARG A 476 -23.62 -25.90 54.10
CA ARG A 476 -23.26 -25.74 55.51
C ARG A 476 -24.03 -24.59 56.15
N GLU A 477 -24.08 -23.43 55.50
CA GLU A 477 -24.85 -22.29 56.02
C GLU A 477 -26.36 -22.45 55.85
N THR A 478 -26.79 -23.16 54.82
CA THR A 478 -28.20 -23.57 54.67
C THR A 478 -28.63 -24.50 55.81
N LEU A 479 -27.80 -25.47 56.20
CA LEU A 479 -28.09 -26.35 57.34
C LEU A 479 -28.04 -25.61 58.68
N ARG A 480 -27.13 -24.64 58.84
CA ARG A 480 -27.05 -23.83 60.07
C ARG A 480 -28.31 -22.98 60.26
N ASN A 481 -28.85 -22.44 59.18
CA ASN A 481 -30.08 -21.63 59.18
C ASN A 481 -31.34 -22.43 58.79
N TRP A 482 -31.30 -23.77 58.90
CA TRP A 482 -32.40 -24.64 58.47
C TRP A 482 -33.75 -24.29 59.11
N HIS A 483 -33.71 -23.80 60.35
CA HIS A 483 -34.88 -23.40 61.12
C HIS A 483 -35.61 -22.18 60.56
N THR A 484 -34.97 -21.34 59.71
CA THR A 484 -35.62 -20.18 59.08
C THR A 484 -36.26 -20.54 57.73
N GLY A 485 -35.99 -21.73 57.18
CA GLY A 485 -36.47 -22.13 55.85
C GLY A 485 -35.76 -21.44 54.68
N ASP A 486 -34.71 -20.67 54.96
CA ASP A 486 -33.97 -19.93 53.96
C ASP A 486 -32.82 -20.76 53.37
N LEU A 487 -32.67 -20.69 52.05
CA LEU A 487 -31.54 -21.29 51.34
C LEU A 487 -30.42 -20.27 51.17
N TYR A 488 -29.17 -20.71 51.25
CA TYR A 488 -28.00 -19.86 51.06
C TYR A 488 -27.18 -20.34 49.85
N VAL A 489 -26.70 -19.40 49.05
CA VAL A 489 -25.92 -19.63 47.83
C VAL A 489 -24.56 -18.95 47.92
N LYS A 490 -23.57 -19.59 47.30
CA LYS A 490 -22.19 -19.09 47.23
C LYS A 490 -22.03 -18.21 45.99
N GLU A 491 -21.35 -17.09 46.19
CA GLU A 491 -20.84 -16.24 45.13
C GLU A 491 -19.32 -16.19 45.27
N THR A 492 -18.61 -16.68 44.27
CA THR A 492 -17.18 -16.57 44.14
C THR A 492 -16.89 -15.43 43.18
N PRO A 493 -16.62 -14.20 43.67
CA PRO A 493 -16.34 -13.08 42.79
C PRO A 493 -15.08 -13.39 41.96
N PRO A 494 -14.98 -12.86 40.72
CA PRO A 494 -13.80 -13.07 39.90
C PRO A 494 -12.54 -12.59 40.64
N ALA A 495 -11.54 -13.46 40.73
CA ALA A 495 -10.32 -13.20 41.48
C ALA A 495 -9.67 -11.88 41.01
N ARG A 496 -9.52 -10.91 41.92
CA ARG A 496 -8.80 -9.66 41.66
C ARG A 496 -7.31 -9.88 41.93
N GLY A 497 -6.58 -10.27 40.89
CA GLY A 497 -5.12 -10.36 40.93
C GLY A 497 -4.60 -11.27 39.81
N ASN A 498 -3.62 -10.80 39.04
CA ASN A 498 -2.91 -11.64 38.09
C ASN A 498 -1.77 -12.36 38.82
N LEU A 499 -1.81 -13.69 38.86
CA LEU A 499 -0.66 -14.48 39.31
C LEU A 499 0.39 -14.45 38.18
N GLU A 500 1.32 -13.50 38.26
CA GLU A 500 2.32 -13.26 37.20
C GLU A 500 3.47 -14.28 37.24
N VAL A 501 3.97 -14.60 38.44
CA VAL A 501 5.14 -15.47 38.64
C VAL A 501 4.86 -16.52 39.71
N VAL A 502 5.23 -17.77 39.43
CA VAL A 502 5.31 -18.87 40.41
C VAL A 502 6.77 -19.31 40.46
N VAL A 503 7.36 -19.30 41.66
CA VAL A 503 8.76 -19.72 41.85
C VAL A 503 8.75 -21.06 42.57
N PHE A 504 9.38 -22.06 41.95
CA PHE A 504 9.62 -23.35 42.56
C PHE A 504 11.04 -23.38 43.12
N LEU A 505 11.16 -23.69 44.40
CA LEU A 505 12.44 -23.87 45.08
C LEU A 505 12.61 -25.36 45.38
N PHE A 506 13.61 -25.97 44.76
CA PHE A 506 13.94 -27.38 44.98
C PHE A 506 15.17 -27.46 45.90
N ASP A 507 15.11 -28.34 46.90
CA ASP A 507 16.21 -28.59 47.84
C ASP A 507 16.65 -30.05 47.70
N THR A 508 17.96 -30.28 47.58
CA THR A 508 18.55 -31.62 47.44
C THR A 508 19.67 -31.80 48.47
N PRO A 509 19.57 -32.75 49.41
CA PRO A 509 18.52 -33.77 49.53
C PRO A 509 17.22 -33.20 50.13
N ALA A 510 16.07 -33.71 49.67
CA ALA A 510 14.77 -33.29 50.20
C ALA A 510 14.63 -33.71 51.67
N ASP A 511 14.61 -32.73 52.59
CA ASP A 511 14.41 -32.97 54.03
C ASP A 511 12.92 -33.28 54.33
N PRO A 512 12.60 -34.53 54.73
CA PRO A 512 11.24 -34.98 55.03
C PRO A 512 10.54 -34.21 56.16
N GLY A 513 11.30 -33.57 57.06
CA GLY A 513 10.77 -32.83 58.20
C GLY A 513 10.51 -31.35 57.91
N LYS A 514 11.03 -30.83 56.78
CA LYS A 514 11.01 -29.40 56.44
C LYS A 514 9.94 -29.05 55.40
N TYR A 515 9.61 -29.96 54.50
CA TYR A 515 8.66 -29.74 53.40
C TYR A 515 7.49 -30.73 53.45
N SER A 516 6.25 -30.22 53.38
CA SER A 516 5.02 -31.01 53.51
C SER A 516 4.56 -31.71 52.23
N TRP A 517 5.07 -31.29 51.07
CA TRP A 517 4.64 -31.78 49.76
C TRP A 517 5.77 -32.53 49.06
N ARG A 518 5.47 -33.71 48.48
CA ARG A 518 6.44 -34.57 47.80
C ARG A 518 5.89 -34.99 46.44
N THR A 519 6.69 -34.80 45.40
CA THR A 519 6.53 -35.47 44.10
C THR A 519 7.76 -36.34 43.90
N MET A 520 7.58 -37.62 43.55
CA MET A 520 8.68 -38.49 43.15
C MET A 520 8.72 -38.51 41.62
N SER A 521 9.78 -37.97 41.04
CA SER A 521 10.12 -38.25 39.64
C SER A 521 10.68 -39.67 39.59
N VAL A 522 10.06 -40.55 38.79
CA VAL A 522 10.58 -41.90 38.49
C VAL A 522 11.32 -41.85 37.17
#